data_AF-A0A7L1UAC3-F1
#
_entry.id   AF-A0A7L1UAC3-F1
#
_cell.length_a   1.000
_cell.length_b   1.000
_cell.length_c   1.000
_cell.angle_alpha   90.00
_cell.angle_beta   90.00
_cell.angle_gamma   90.00
#
_symmetry.space_group_name_H-M   'P 1'
#
loop_
_entity.id
_entity.type
_entity.pdbx_description
1 polymer ?
#
loop_
_entity_poly.entity_id
_entity_poly.type
_entity_poly.pdbx_seq_one_letter_code
_entity_poly.pdbx_strand_id
1 'polypeptide(L)'
;FLFPDKTTKKTQKKKKVVQEEAPTEPAPVAATAPDASEAQEEQSSDDDSSSEDERPLAPVERKRGRAEPCGFEVVPIEKPVKRVLDAEGLALGSVIASSKKARRDLIDDSFNRYSYNEEEGELPEWFTEEERQHRRRQLPVDKQTVEAYRQRWKEINARPIKKVAEAKARKKRRMLKKLEQMKKKAEAVVSTVDISEREKVAQLRRIYKKAGLAKEKRQVTYLVAKKGVGPRVRRPPGVKGQFKVVDSRLKKDVRAQKRKEQKKKRRK
;
A
#
# COMPACT_ATOMS: atom_id res chain seq x y z
N PHE A 1 8.80 -60.84 33.89
CA PHE A 1 9.42 -59.58 33.45
C PHE A 1 8.71 -59.09 32.20
N LEU A 2 7.71 -58.22 32.36
CA LEU A 2 6.96 -57.59 31.28
C LEU A 2 7.01 -56.07 31.53
N PHE A 3 7.73 -55.34 30.70
CA PHE A 3 7.70 -53.87 30.64
C PHE A 3 7.28 -53.49 29.21
N PRO A 4 6.21 -52.70 29.02
CA PRO A 4 5.97 -52.03 27.76
C PRO A 4 6.54 -50.61 27.78
N ASP A 5 7.35 -50.31 26.76
CA ASP A 5 7.92 -49.01 26.45
C ASP A 5 6.87 -47.97 26.05
N LYS A 6 7.04 -46.76 26.57
CA LYS A 6 6.22 -45.57 26.28
C LYS A 6 6.72 -44.90 25.01
N THR A 7 5.92 -44.92 23.94
CA THR A 7 6.16 -44.12 22.74
C THR A 7 5.47 -42.75 22.82
N THR A 8 6.16 -41.78 22.22
CA THR A 8 6.05 -40.32 22.33
C THR A 8 4.81 -39.71 21.65
N LYS A 9 4.11 -38.78 22.31
CA LYS A 9 3.15 -37.85 21.68
C LYS A 9 3.85 -36.57 21.20
N LYS A 10 3.81 -36.35 19.89
CA LYS A 10 4.38 -35.19 19.17
C LYS A 10 3.37 -34.05 19.14
N THR A 11 3.58 -33.00 19.94
CA THR A 11 2.73 -31.78 19.93
C THR A 11 3.11 -30.85 18.78
N GLN A 12 2.11 -30.51 17.96
CA GLN A 12 2.19 -29.59 16.83
C GLN A 12 2.38 -28.13 17.29
N LYS A 13 3.37 -27.44 16.73
CA LYS A 13 3.69 -26.03 17.02
C LYS A 13 3.09 -25.15 15.93
N LYS A 14 2.02 -24.41 16.26
CA LYS A 14 1.38 -23.40 15.41
C LYS A 14 2.34 -22.22 15.16
N LYS A 15 2.64 -21.94 13.88
CA LYS A 15 3.37 -20.75 13.42
C LYS A 15 2.47 -19.53 13.45
N LYS A 16 2.91 -18.46 14.12
CA LYS A 16 2.23 -17.15 14.19
C LYS A 16 2.88 -16.20 13.20
N VAL A 17 2.09 -15.71 12.25
CA VAL A 17 2.44 -14.76 11.19
C VAL A 17 2.71 -13.38 11.82
N VAL A 18 3.86 -12.78 11.47
CA VAL A 18 4.25 -11.42 11.85
C VAL A 18 3.95 -10.51 10.66
N GLN A 19 3.15 -9.48 10.91
CA GLN A 19 2.81 -8.42 9.96
C GLN A 19 3.95 -7.40 9.89
N GLU A 20 4.34 -7.02 8.66
CA GLU A 20 5.25 -5.91 8.37
C GLU A 20 4.54 -4.56 8.48
N GLU A 21 5.14 -3.60 9.19
CA GLU A 21 4.77 -2.19 9.17
C GLU A 21 5.74 -1.36 8.32
N ALA A 22 5.18 -0.30 7.74
CA ALA A 22 5.70 0.64 6.74
C ALA A 22 6.91 1.49 7.19
N PRO A 23 7.65 2.12 6.22
CA PRO A 23 8.86 2.89 6.50
C PRO A 23 8.58 4.31 7.03
N THR A 24 9.46 4.75 7.94
CA THR A 24 9.54 6.11 8.49
C THR A 24 10.64 6.91 7.78
N GLU A 25 10.30 8.11 7.32
CA GLU A 25 11.20 9.17 6.84
C GLU A 25 12.06 9.78 7.98
N PRO A 26 13.23 10.40 7.66
CA PRO A 26 14.14 11.00 8.64
C PRO A 26 13.82 12.48 8.98
N ALA A 27 14.29 12.92 10.16
CA ALA A 27 14.11 14.24 10.75
C ALA A 27 15.23 15.25 10.36
N PRO A 28 15.05 16.57 10.58
CA PRO A 28 15.72 17.66 9.85
C PRO A 28 16.94 18.27 10.58
N VAL A 29 17.81 18.93 9.81
CA VAL A 29 18.94 19.78 10.26
C VAL A 29 18.58 21.26 10.20
N ALA A 30 19.22 22.04 11.06
CA ALA A 30 18.85 23.41 11.45
C ALA A 30 19.67 24.53 10.76
N ALA A 31 19.11 25.74 10.86
CA ALA A 31 19.68 27.10 10.73
C ALA A 31 19.82 27.71 9.33
N THR A 32 18.98 28.72 9.03
CA THR A 32 19.30 30.17 9.05
C THR A 32 18.04 30.98 8.69
N ALA A 33 17.73 32.03 9.46
CA ALA A 33 16.76 33.09 9.11
C ALA A 33 17.47 34.20 8.31
N PRO A 34 16.77 35.00 7.48
CA PRO A 34 16.21 36.24 8.04
C PRO A 34 14.86 36.73 7.44
N ASP A 35 14.20 37.50 8.29
CA ASP A 35 13.36 38.69 8.08
C ASP A 35 11.99 38.66 7.41
N ALA A 36 11.14 39.56 7.92
CA ALA A 36 9.70 39.63 7.78
C ALA A 36 9.24 40.63 6.71
N SER A 37 8.16 40.30 6.00
CA SER A 37 7.22 41.28 5.44
C SER A 37 5.87 40.62 5.14
N GLU A 38 4.82 41.08 5.82
CA GLU A 38 3.42 40.89 5.48
C GLU A 38 3.10 41.50 4.10
N ALA A 39 2.42 40.75 3.23
CA ALA A 39 1.50 41.29 2.23
C ALA A 39 0.63 40.17 1.62
N GLN A 40 -0.65 40.23 1.98
CA GLN A 40 -1.86 40.05 1.15
C GLN A 40 -2.06 38.83 0.24
N GLU A 41 -3.29 38.32 0.37
CA GLU A 41 -3.99 37.38 -0.50
C GLU A 41 -4.02 37.88 -1.95
N GLU A 42 -3.68 37.02 -2.91
CA GLU A 42 -4.25 37.05 -4.25
C GLU A 42 -4.40 35.62 -4.76
N GLN A 43 -5.64 35.28 -5.12
CA GLN A 43 -5.98 34.09 -5.86
C GLN A 43 -5.53 34.28 -7.32
N SER A 44 -4.77 33.32 -7.86
CA SER A 44 -4.58 33.21 -9.30
C SER A 44 -4.90 31.79 -9.71
N SER A 45 -6.03 31.69 -10.41
CA SER A 45 -6.49 30.57 -11.22
C SER A 45 -5.68 30.50 -12.50
N ASP A 46 -5.11 29.34 -12.80
CA ASP A 46 -4.89 28.84 -14.17
C ASP A 46 -4.32 27.41 -14.09
N ASP A 47 -5.17 26.40 -14.28
CA ASP A 47 -4.74 25.07 -14.71
C ASP A 47 -5.73 24.62 -15.79
N ASP A 48 -5.33 24.86 -17.04
CA ASP A 48 -6.03 24.56 -18.28
C ASP A 48 -6.10 23.04 -18.48
N SER A 49 -7.10 22.41 -17.85
CA SER A 49 -7.45 21.02 -18.07
C SER A 49 -8.32 20.92 -19.33
N SER A 50 -7.66 20.90 -20.50
CA SER A 50 -8.27 20.56 -21.79
C SER A 50 -8.96 19.19 -21.70
N SER A 51 -10.28 19.23 -21.54
CA SER A 51 -11.19 18.08 -21.57
C SER A 51 -11.88 18.09 -22.92
N GLU A 52 -11.30 17.39 -23.90
CA GLU A 52 -11.92 17.17 -25.21
C GLU A 52 -13.06 16.16 -25.06
N ASP A 53 -14.25 16.66 -25.38
CA ASP A 53 -15.54 16.02 -25.40
C ASP A 53 -15.61 14.92 -26.49
N GLU A 54 -16.18 13.77 -26.15
CA GLU A 54 -16.47 12.68 -27.09
C GLU A 54 -17.46 13.15 -28.17
N ARG A 55 -16.95 13.52 -29.36
CA ARG A 55 -17.77 13.74 -30.55
C ARG A 55 -17.68 12.55 -31.51
N PRO A 56 -18.82 12.10 -32.10
CA PRO A 56 -18.82 11.03 -33.09
C PRO A 56 -18.14 11.49 -34.38
N LEU A 57 -17.28 10.62 -34.92
CA LEU A 57 -16.42 10.89 -36.08
C LEU A 57 -17.24 11.07 -37.36
N ALA A 58 -17.24 12.28 -37.91
CA ALA A 58 -17.61 12.53 -39.31
C ALA A 58 -16.48 12.02 -40.24
N PRO A 59 -16.79 11.65 -41.50
CA PRO A 59 -15.78 11.15 -42.45
C PRO A 59 -14.77 12.26 -42.79
N VAL A 60 -13.49 12.05 -42.48
CA VAL A 60 -12.43 13.03 -42.76
C VAL A 60 -12.01 12.93 -44.22
N GLU A 61 -12.20 14.02 -44.97
CA GLU A 61 -11.72 14.15 -46.34
C GLU A 61 -10.19 14.04 -46.42
N ARG A 62 -9.70 13.21 -47.34
CA ARG A 62 -8.28 12.93 -47.54
C ARG A 62 -7.55 14.14 -48.13
N LYS A 63 -6.72 14.81 -47.32
CA LYS A 63 -5.73 15.79 -47.82
C LYS A 63 -4.68 15.05 -48.68
N ARG A 64 -4.60 15.40 -49.97
CA ARG A 64 -3.63 14.87 -50.93
C ARG A 64 -2.21 15.25 -50.50
N GLY A 65 -1.34 14.26 -50.36
CA GLY A 65 0.06 14.44 -49.99
C GLY A 65 0.91 15.06 -51.10
N ARG A 66 1.87 15.89 -50.70
CA ARG A 66 2.94 16.44 -51.54
C ARG A 66 3.87 15.31 -51.99
N ALA A 67 4.08 15.17 -53.30
CA ALA A 67 4.93 14.15 -53.88
C ALA A 67 6.42 14.53 -53.76
N GLU A 68 7.20 13.72 -53.05
CA GLU A 68 8.67 13.68 -53.11
C GLU A 68 9.09 12.82 -54.32
N PRO A 69 10.12 13.21 -55.10
CA PRO A 69 10.54 12.48 -56.29
C PRO A 69 11.45 11.30 -55.91
N CYS A 70 10.93 10.32 -55.18
CA CYS A 70 11.51 9.01 -54.94
C CYS A 70 10.36 8.07 -54.56
N GLY A 71 10.01 7.12 -55.43
CA GLY A 71 8.79 6.31 -55.42
C GLY A 71 8.53 5.42 -54.20
N PHE A 72 8.28 6.01 -53.03
CA PHE A 72 7.76 5.32 -51.85
C PHE A 72 6.43 5.97 -51.41
N GLU A 73 5.37 5.17 -51.39
CA GLU A 73 4.05 5.57 -50.93
C GLU A 73 4.03 5.57 -49.39
N VAL A 74 3.96 6.76 -48.79
CA VAL A 74 3.90 6.91 -47.32
C VAL A 74 2.48 6.62 -46.85
N VAL A 75 2.24 5.37 -46.44
CA VAL A 75 0.98 4.95 -45.81
C VAL A 75 0.91 5.53 -44.38
N PRO A 76 -0.12 6.29 -44.01
CA PRO A 76 -0.32 6.75 -42.65
C PRO A 76 -0.41 5.56 -41.67
N ILE A 77 0.49 5.49 -40.69
CA ILE A 77 0.46 4.45 -39.66
C ILE A 77 -0.68 4.77 -38.69
N GLU A 78 -1.78 4.03 -38.78
CA GLU A 78 -2.86 4.08 -37.79
C GLU A 78 -2.31 3.63 -36.42
N LYS A 79 -2.51 4.46 -35.38
CA LYS A 79 -2.10 4.10 -34.02
C LYS A 79 -2.97 2.94 -33.55
N PRO A 80 -2.41 1.77 -33.20
CA PRO A 80 -3.23 0.64 -32.80
C PRO A 80 -3.93 0.97 -31.48
N VAL A 81 -5.26 0.76 -31.44
CA VAL A 81 -6.05 0.86 -30.21
C VAL A 81 -5.49 -0.14 -29.21
N LYS A 82 -4.99 0.35 -28.07
CA LYS A 82 -4.39 -0.50 -27.03
C LYS A 82 -5.50 -1.33 -26.38
N ARG A 83 -5.64 -2.59 -26.79
CA ARG A 83 -6.57 -3.54 -26.16
C ARG A 83 -6.03 -3.93 -24.78
N VAL A 84 -6.89 -3.90 -23.77
CA VAL A 84 -6.56 -4.42 -22.44
C VAL A 84 -6.55 -5.95 -22.52
N LEU A 85 -5.40 -6.56 -22.25
CA LEU A 85 -5.24 -8.01 -22.30
C LEU A 85 -5.58 -8.65 -20.95
N ASP A 86 -6.11 -9.87 -20.98
CA ASP A 86 -6.28 -10.74 -19.81
C ASP A 86 -4.95 -11.12 -19.16
N ALA A 87 -4.98 -11.59 -17.90
CA ALA A 87 -3.78 -12.04 -17.20
C ALA A 87 -3.02 -13.15 -17.94
N GLU A 88 -3.74 -14.03 -18.65
CA GLU A 88 -3.17 -15.07 -19.52
C GLU A 88 -2.56 -14.45 -20.79
N GLY A 89 -3.22 -13.46 -21.37
CA GLY A 89 -2.69 -12.68 -22.49
C GLY A 89 -1.43 -11.88 -22.12
N LEU A 90 -1.37 -11.32 -20.91
CA LEU A 90 -0.16 -10.67 -20.38
C LEU A 90 0.98 -11.66 -20.16
N ALA A 91 0.67 -12.87 -19.70
CA ALA A 91 1.67 -13.93 -19.54
C ALA A 91 2.21 -14.42 -20.89
N LEU A 92 1.35 -14.62 -21.89
CA LEU A 92 1.80 -14.89 -23.26
C LEU A 92 2.61 -13.72 -23.84
N GLY A 93 2.16 -12.49 -23.60
CA GLY A 93 2.86 -11.28 -24.04
C GLY A 93 4.28 -11.19 -23.45
N SER A 94 4.47 -11.61 -22.20
CA SER A 94 5.80 -11.64 -21.59
C SER A 94 6.71 -12.70 -22.20
N VAL A 95 6.18 -13.87 -22.55
CA VAL A 95 6.91 -14.93 -23.28
C VAL A 95 7.34 -14.43 -24.67
N ILE A 96 6.44 -13.79 -25.41
CA ILE A 96 6.71 -13.21 -26.73
C ILE A 96 7.77 -12.10 -26.63
N ALA A 97 7.68 -11.24 -25.61
CA ALA A 97 8.65 -10.18 -25.37
C ALA A 97 10.03 -10.72 -24.97
N SER A 98 10.09 -11.86 -24.28
CA SER A 98 11.32 -12.44 -23.76
C SER A 98 12.20 -13.03 -24.86
N SER A 99 11.62 -13.73 -25.86
CA SER A 99 12.43 -14.29 -26.94
C SER A 99 11.72 -14.43 -28.28
N LYS A 100 12.50 -14.24 -29.36
CA LYS A 100 12.03 -14.47 -30.74
C LYS A 100 11.79 -15.95 -31.05
N LYS A 101 12.41 -16.88 -30.31
CA LYS A 101 12.20 -18.33 -30.50
C LYS A 101 10.85 -18.74 -29.94
N ALA A 102 10.58 -18.38 -28.68
CA ALA A 102 9.28 -18.62 -28.06
C ALA A 102 8.12 -18.00 -28.86
N ARG A 103 8.34 -16.83 -29.50
CA ARG A 103 7.35 -16.28 -30.44
C ARG A 103 7.09 -17.20 -31.63
N ARG A 104 8.12 -17.81 -32.23
CA ARG A 104 7.97 -18.76 -33.36
C ARG A 104 7.28 -20.03 -32.89
N ASP A 105 7.72 -20.59 -31.77
CA ASP A 105 7.14 -21.80 -31.19
C ASP A 105 5.64 -21.60 -30.91
N LEU A 106 5.24 -20.41 -30.41
CA LEU A 106 3.83 -20.05 -30.22
C LEU A 106 3.03 -19.92 -31.53
N ILE A 107 3.67 -19.51 -32.63
CA ILE A 107 3.05 -19.45 -33.96
C ILE A 107 2.87 -20.87 -34.51
N ASP A 108 3.88 -21.72 -34.37
CA ASP A 108 3.81 -23.12 -34.81
C ASP A 108 2.73 -23.85 -34.00
N ASP A 109 2.69 -23.63 -32.68
CA ASP A 109 1.61 -24.09 -31.81
C ASP A 109 0.26 -23.50 -32.18
N SER A 110 0.14 -22.37 -32.87
CA SER A 110 -1.18 -21.78 -33.17
C SER A 110 -2.00 -22.66 -34.13
N PHE A 111 -1.34 -23.45 -34.97
CA PHE A 111 -1.98 -24.43 -35.85
C PHE A 111 -2.37 -25.67 -35.03
N ASN A 112 -3.67 -25.92 -34.88
CA ASN A 112 -4.18 -26.99 -34.03
C ASN A 112 -5.49 -27.57 -34.57
N ARG A 113 -6.04 -28.58 -33.89
CA ARG A 113 -7.33 -29.21 -34.27
C ARG A 113 -8.48 -28.21 -34.47
N TYR A 114 -8.37 -27.03 -33.86
CA TYR A 114 -9.41 -26.00 -33.86
C TYR A 114 -9.03 -24.75 -34.66
N SER A 115 -7.97 -24.78 -35.50
CA SER A 115 -7.51 -23.60 -36.25
C SER A 115 -8.29 -23.31 -37.53
N TYR A 116 -8.99 -24.31 -38.08
CA TYR A 116 -9.79 -24.19 -39.30
C TYR A 116 -11.27 -24.27 -38.96
N ASN A 117 -11.84 -23.15 -38.50
CA ASN A 117 -13.28 -23.03 -38.32
C ASN A 117 -13.83 -22.12 -39.44
N GLU A 118 -14.82 -22.61 -40.17
CA GLU A 118 -15.61 -21.79 -41.09
C GLU A 118 -16.46 -20.79 -40.29
N GLU A 119 -16.81 -19.69 -40.94
CA GLU A 119 -17.11 -18.38 -40.36
C GLU A 119 -18.18 -18.38 -39.24
N GLU A 120 -17.86 -17.72 -38.12
CA GLU A 120 -18.61 -17.63 -36.84
C GLU A 120 -20.01 -16.96 -36.97
N GLY A 121 -20.48 -16.69 -38.19
CA GLY A 121 -21.69 -15.94 -38.51
C GLY A 121 -22.95 -16.77 -38.83
N GLU A 122 -22.82 -18.06 -39.13
CA GLU A 122 -23.97 -18.91 -39.51
C GLU A 122 -24.50 -19.79 -38.36
N LEU A 123 -23.79 -19.87 -37.23
CA LEU A 123 -24.12 -20.80 -36.15
C LEU A 123 -24.94 -20.13 -35.04
N PRO A 124 -25.95 -20.84 -34.48
CA PRO A 124 -26.70 -20.35 -33.32
C PRO A 124 -25.80 -20.04 -32.12
N GLU A 125 -26.13 -18.99 -31.36
CA GLU A 125 -25.39 -18.55 -30.16
C GLU A 125 -25.17 -19.69 -29.16
N TRP A 126 -26.19 -20.51 -28.91
CA TRP A 126 -26.11 -21.64 -27.97
C TRP A 126 -25.02 -22.64 -28.35
N PHE A 127 -24.81 -22.87 -29.66
CA PHE A 127 -23.77 -23.77 -30.16
C PHE A 127 -22.39 -23.13 -29.98
N THR A 128 -22.25 -21.84 -30.32
CA THR A 128 -20.99 -21.09 -30.17
C THR A 128 -20.55 -20.97 -28.71
N GLU A 129 -21.48 -20.78 -27.78
CA GLU A 129 -21.20 -20.73 -26.33
C GLU A 129 -20.73 -22.09 -25.78
N GLU A 130 -21.45 -23.16 -26.10
CA GLU A 130 -21.07 -24.53 -25.75
C GLU A 130 -19.69 -24.86 -26.35
N GLU A 131 -19.49 -24.47 -27.60
CA GLU A 131 -18.24 -24.64 -28.30
C GLU A 131 -17.06 -23.91 -27.61
N ARG A 132 -17.24 -22.64 -27.22
CA ARG A 132 -16.23 -21.87 -26.46
C ARG A 132 -15.90 -22.48 -25.09
N GLN A 133 -16.84 -23.19 -24.49
CA GLN A 133 -16.60 -23.88 -23.22
C GLN A 133 -15.74 -25.13 -23.41
N HIS A 134 -15.98 -25.90 -24.47
CA HIS A 134 -15.30 -27.18 -24.70
C HIS A 134 -14.05 -27.09 -25.58
N ARG A 135 -13.95 -26.10 -26.47
CA ARG A 135 -12.78 -25.86 -27.34
C ARG A 135 -11.72 -25.00 -26.64
N ARG A 136 -11.29 -25.42 -25.44
CA ARG A 136 -10.25 -24.72 -24.67
C ARG A 136 -8.95 -25.50 -24.67
N ARG A 137 -7.94 -24.97 -25.36
CA ARG A 137 -6.58 -25.51 -25.28
C ARG A 137 -5.85 -24.97 -24.06
N GLN A 138 -5.07 -25.83 -23.41
CA GLN A 138 -4.08 -25.41 -22.42
C GLN A 138 -2.91 -24.75 -23.13
N LEU A 139 -2.72 -23.46 -22.91
CA LEU A 139 -1.58 -22.72 -23.46
C LEU A 139 -0.28 -23.15 -22.78
N PRO A 140 0.87 -23.15 -23.48
CA PRO A 140 2.18 -23.47 -22.91
C PRO A 140 2.69 -22.30 -22.05
N VAL A 141 2.00 -22.02 -20.95
CA VAL A 141 2.29 -20.90 -20.05
C VAL A 141 2.31 -21.39 -18.61
N ASP A 142 3.30 -20.92 -17.87
CA ASP A 142 3.42 -21.23 -16.45
C ASP A 142 2.23 -20.67 -15.66
N LYS A 143 1.53 -21.55 -14.93
CA LYS A 143 0.41 -21.14 -14.06
C LYS A 143 0.83 -20.10 -13.03
N GLN A 144 2.08 -20.17 -12.57
CA GLN A 144 2.65 -19.24 -11.60
C GLN A 144 2.72 -17.80 -12.13
N THR A 145 3.08 -17.61 -13.41
CA THR A 145 3.17 -16.28 -14.01
C THR A 145 1.78 -15.67 -14.20
N VAL A 146 0.82 -16.48 -14.65
CA VAL A 146 -0.59 -16.09 -14.75
C VAL A 146 -1.15 -15.67 -13.39
N GLU A 147 -0.88 -16.44 -12.33
CA GLU A 147 -1.30 -16.10 -10.97
C GLU A 147 -0.67 -14.80 -10.48
N ALA A 148 0.60 -14.55 -10.79
CA ALA A 148 1.27 -13.29 -10.44
C ALA A 148 0.58 -12.08 -11.11
N TYR A 149 0.19 -12.18 -12.38
CA TYR A 149 -0.57 -11.12 -13.06
C TYR A 149 -1.97 -10.95 -12.47
N ARG A 150 -2.66 -12.05 -12.14
CA ARG A 150 -3.96 -12.00 -11.45
C ARG A 150 -3.85 -11.33 -10.08
N GLN A 151 -2.79 -11.62 -9.32
CA GLN A 151 -2.52 -10.97 -8.03
C GLN A 151 -2.26 -9.48 -8.21
N ARG A 152 -1.44 -9.09 -9.19
CA ARG A 152 -1.19 -7.68 -9.51
C ARG A 152 -2.49 -6.92 -9.82
N TRP A 153 -3.39 -7.51 -10.60
CA TRP A 153 -4.70 -6.90 -10.86
C TRP A 153 -5.57 -6.78 -9.61
N LYS A 154 -5.58 -7.82 -8.76
CA LYS A 154 -6.27 -7.77 -7.47
C LYS A 154 -5.70 -6.68 -6.57
N GLU A 155 -4.39 -6.46 -6.55
CA GLU A 155 -3.74 -5.42 -5.75
C GLU A 155 -4.15 -4.01 -6.20
N ILE A 156 -4.16 -3.77 -7.52
CA ILE A 156 -4.63 -2.51 -8.11
C ILE A 156 -6.09 -2.26 -7.73
N ASN A 157 -6.94 -3.27 -7.88
CA ASN A 157 -8.37 -3.17 -7.61
C ASN A 157 -8.70 -3.13 -6.11
N ALA A 158 -7.89 -3.72 -5.25
CA ALA A 158 -8.09 -3.73 -3.80
C ALA A 158 -7.92 -2.33 -3.18
N ARG A 159 -7.16 -1.44 -3.82
CA ARG A 159 -6.89 -0.08 -3.35
C ARG A 159 -7.17 0.96 -4.44
N PRO A 160 -8.43 1.09 -4.88
CA PRO A 160 -8.75 2.06 -5.91
C PRO A 160 -8.58 3.48 -5.37
N ILE A 161 -8.06 4.38 -6.20
CA ILE A 161 -7.69 5.77 -5.84
C ILE A 161 -8.84 6.47 -5.11
N LYS A 162 -10.07 6.32 -5.62
CA LYS A 162 -11.30 6.83 -5.02
C LYS A 162 -11.50 6.37 -3.57
N LYS A 163 -11.33 5.07 -3.28
CA LYS A 163 -11.50 4.53 -1.91
C LYS A 163 -10.35 4.91 -1.00
N VAL A 164 -9.14 5.05 -1.52
CA VAL A 164 -7.99 5.55 -0.75
C VAL A 164 -8.22 7.01 -0.35
N ALA A 165 -8.67 7.85 -1.27
CA ALA A 165 -9.02 9.25 -1.01
C ALA A 165 -10.16 9.35 0.02
N GLU A 166 -11.22 8.56 -0.16
CA GLU A 166 -12.35 8.49 0.77
C GLU A 166 -11.92 8.05 2.17
N ALA A 167 -11.02 7.06 2.28
CA ALA A 167 -10.47 6.61 3.56
C ALA A 167 -9.62 7.71 4.24
N LYS A 168 -8.80 8.43 3.47
CA LYS A 168 -8.05 9.59 3.97
C LYS A 168 -9.00 10.70 4.45
N ALA A 169 -10.04 11.02 3.69
CA ALA A 169 -11.06 12.01 4.07
C ALA A 169 -11.82 11.59 5.33
N ARG A 170 -12.23 10.33 5.46
CA ARG A 170 -12.85 9.79 6.69
C ARG A 170 -11.94 9.90 7.90
N LYS A 171 -10.64 9.59 7.75
CA LYS A 171 -9.65 9.74 8.83
C LYS A 171 -9.51 11.22 9.24
N LYS A 172 -9.37 12.13 8.27
CA LYS A 172 -9.34 13.59 8.52
C LYS A 172 -10.61 14.06 9.23
N ARG A 173 -11.80 13.70 8.74
CA ARG A 173 -13.09 14.03 9.37
C ARG A 173 -13.19 13.52 10.81
N ARG A 174 -12.76 12.29 11.08
CA ARG A 174 -12.74 11.73 12.45
C ARG A 174 -11.80 12.50 13.37
N MET A 175 -10.65 12.96 12.85
CA MET A 175 -9.70 13.78 13.60
C MET A 175 -10.28 15.17 13.90
N LEU A 176 -10.82 15.85 12.88
CA LEU A 176 -11.43 17.17 13.03
C LEU A 176 -12.61 17.13 14.00
N LYS A 177 -13.51 16.15 13.86
CA LYS A 177 -14.65 15.96 14.78
C LYS A 177 -14.19 15.77 16.24
N LYS A 178 -13.07 15.06 16.47
CA LYS A 178 -12.49 14.93 17.81
C LYS A 178 -11.96 16.27 18.32
N LEU A 179 -11.26 17.05 17.48
CA LEU A 179 -10.77 18.37 17.86
C LEU A 179 -11.92 19.33 18.17
N GLU A 180 -12.97 19.37 17.34
CA GLU A 180 -14.18 20.16 17.58
C GLU A 180 -14.87 19.79 18.89
N GLN A 181 -15.02 18.49 19.18
CA GLN A 181 -15.57 18.03 20.45
C GLN A 181 -14.73 18.47 21.65
N MET A 182 -13.41 18.56 21.50
CA MET A 182 -12.53 19.02 22.57
C MET A 182 -12.57 20.54 22.72
N LYS A 183 -12.64 21.30 21.63
CA LYS A 183 -12.85 22.76 21.65
C LYS A 183 -14.14 23.10 22.38
N LYS A 184 -15.26 22.47 21.99
CA LYS A 184 -16.56 22.62 22.67
C LYS A 184 -16.51 22.29 24.16
N LYS A 185 -15.78 21.24 24.55
CA LYS A 185 -15.58 20.89 25.97
C LYS A 185 -14.71 21.90 26.72
N ALA A 186 -13.69 22.45 26.05
CA ALA A 186 -12.84 23.48 26.62
C ALA A 186 -13.62 24.79 26.82
N GLU A 187 -14.40 25.20 25.82
CA GLU A 187 -15.31 26.35 25.89
C GLU A 187 -16.32 26.19 27.04
N ALA A 188 -16.92 25.00 27.19
CA ALA A 188 -17.85 24.73 28.28
C ALA A 188 -17.22 24.85 29.68
N VAL A 189 -15.95 24.44 29.85
CA VAL A 189 -15.20 24.61 31.12
C VAL A 189 -14.83 26.07 31.38
N VAL A 190 -14.62 26.85 30.32
CA VAL A 190 -14.32 28.28 30.45
C VAL A 190 -15.59 29.05 30.84
N SER A 191 -16.73 28.70 30.24
CA SER A 191 -18.02 29.37 30.45
C SER A 191 -18.66 29.11 31.82
N THR A 192 -18.28 28.04 32.53
CA THR A 192 -18.77 27.81 33.91
C THR A 192 -18.19 28.87 34.85
N VAL A 193 -19.07 29.62 35.51
CA VAL A 193 -18.69 30.71 36.44
C VAL A 193 -18.33 30.17 37.83
N ASP A 194 -18.92 29.06 38.26
CA ASP A 194 -18.81 28.51 39.63
C ASP A 194 -17.47 27.82 39.97
N ILE A 195 -16.46 27.92 39.10
CA ILE A 195 -15.19 27.19 39.24
C ILE A 195 -14.02 28.17 39.31
N SER A 196 -13.09 27.94 40.24
CA SER A 196 -11.87 28.75 40.36
C SER A 196 -10.96 28.63 39.12
N GLU A 197 -10.24 29.70 38.77
CA GLU A 197 -9.37 29.72 37.58
C GLU A 197 -8.32 28.59 37.57
N ARG A 198 -7.77 28.26 38.74
CA ARG A 198 -6.81 27.15 38.92
C ARG A 198 -7.42 25.80 38.53
N GLU A 199 -8.69 25.58 38.89
CA GLU A 199 -9.41 24.36 38.57
C GLU A 199 -9.83 24.32 37.09
N LYS A 200 -10.22 25.46 36.49
CA LYS A 200 -10.44 25.57 35.04
C LYS A 200 -9.20 25.12 34.27
N VAL A 201 -8.02 25.64 34.62
CA VAL A 201 -6.75 25.25 33.99
C VAL A 201 -6.45 23.76 34.19
N ALA A 202 -6.72 23.21 35.37
CA ALA A 202 -6.53 21.78 35.64
C ALA A 202 -7.47 20.90 34.79
N GLN A 203 -8.72 21.32 34.60
CA GLN A 203 -9.71 20.64 33.76
C GLN A 203 -9.37 20.74 32.26
N LEU A 204 -8.97 21.93 31.78
CA LEU A 204 -8.42 22.16 30.43
C LEU A 204 -7.23 21.22 30.15
N ARG A 205 -6.26 21.15 31.07
CA ARG A 205 -5.12 20.22 30.98
C ARG A 205 -5.57 18.76 30.85
N ARG A 206 -6.64 18.35 31.56
CA ARG A 206 -7.21 16.99 31.45
C ARG A 206 -7.87 16.75 30.08
N ILE A 207 -8.58 17.74 29.52
CA ILE A 207 -9.19 17.65 28.17
C ILE A 207 -8.12 17.48 27.10
N TYR A 208 -7.06 18.31 27.12
CA TYR A 208 -5.96 18.22 26.17
C TYR A 208 -5.12 16.94 26.32
N LYS A 209 -4.93 16.43 27.55
CA LYS A 209 -4.29 15.13 27.79
C LYS A 209 -5.12 13.97 27.22
N LYS A 210 -6.46 14.01 27.36
CA LYS A 210 -7.37 13.02 26.77
C LYS A 210 -7.39 13.06 25.24
N ALA A 211 -7.23 14.26 24.65
CA ALA A 211 -7.10 14.42 23.20
C ALA A 211 -5.82 13.80 22.62
N GLY A 212 -4.84 13.46 23.47
CA GLY A 212 -3.59 12.84 23.06
C GLY A 212 -2.61 13.81 22.40
N LEU A 213 -2.90 15.11 22.41
CA LEU A 213 -1.98 16.17 21.98
C LEU A 213 -0.79 16.26 22.94
N ALA A 214 -1.01 16.05 24.24
CA ALA A 214 0.02 16.07 25.27
C ALA A 214 0.50 14.65 25.65
N LYS A 215 0.69 13.75 24.66
CA LYS A 215 1.38 12.47 24.91
C LYS A 215 2.87 12.72 25.04
N GLU A 216 3.28 13.36 26.12
CA GLU A 216 4.68 13.32 26.53
C GLU A 216 5.07 11.85 26.71
N LYS A 217 6.19 11.46 26.09
CA LYS A 217 6.74 10.11 26.26
C LYS A 217 6.96 9.93 27.76
N ARG A 218 6.19 9.02 28.39
CA ARG A 218 6.36 8.70 29.80
C ARG A 218 7.83 8.38 30.03
N GLN A 219 8.53 9.21 30.78
CA GLN A 219 9.94 8.99 31.07
C GLN A 219 10.04 7.67 31.84
N VAL A 220 10.71 6.68 31.22
CA VAL A 220 10.93 5.38 31.85
C VAL A 220 12.19 5.50 32.69
N THR A 221 12.04 5.50 34.01
CA THR A 221 13.20 5.49 34.92
C THR A 221 13.86 4.12 34.86
N TYR A 222 15.13 4.07 34.48
CA TYR A 222 15.90 2.84 34.42
C TYR A 222 16.54 2.57 35.78
N LEU A 223 16.28 1.38 36.33
CA LEU A 223 16.85 0.94 37.60
C LEU A 223 17.77 -0.25 37.35
N VAL A 224 18.98 -0.22 37.90
CA VAL A 224 19.91 -1.35 37.78
C VAL A 224 19.52 -2.42 38.80
N ALA A 225 19.32 -3.67 38.34
CA ALA A 225 19.06 -4.79 39.23
C ALA A 225 20.31 -5.07 40.09
N LYS A 226 20.13 -5.14 41.42
CA LYS A 226 21.16 -5.66 42.33
C LYS A 226 21.10 -7.19 42.37
N LYS A 227 22.23 -7.82 42.68
CA LYS A 227 22.34 -9.28 42.73
C LYS A 227 21.40 -9.85 43.79
N GLY A 228 20.61 -10.87 43.44
CA GLY A 228 19.62 -11.50 44.33
C GLY A 228 18.20 -10.96 44.23
N VAL A 229 17.96 -9.88 43.47
CA VAL A 229 16.60 -9.36 43.25
C VAL A 229 15.97 -10.12 42.08
N GLY A 230 14.93 -10.92 42.37
CA GLY A 230 14.21 -11.70 41.36
C GLY A 230 13.53 -10.86 40.27
N PRO A 231 12.92 -11.50 39.26
CA PRO A 231 12.31 -10.82 38.11
C PRO A 231 11.16 -9.86 38.46
N ARG A 232 10.61 -9.94 39.67
CA ARG A 232 9.58 -9.04 40.20
C ARG A 232 10.16 -8.15 41.29
N VAL A 233 10.65 -6.98 40.89
CA VAL A 233 11.16 -5.97 41.82
C VAL A 233 10.01 -5.11 42.32
N ARG A 234 9.82 -5.01 43.64
CA ARG A 234 8.89 -4.05 44.24
C ARG A 234 9.33 -2.63 43.89
N ARG A 235 8.37 -1.73 43.66
CA ARG A 235 8.68 -0.33 43.32
C ARG A 235 9.58 0.27 44.42
N PRO A 236 10.79 0.75 44.07
CA PRO A 236 11.65 1.38 45.07
C PRO A 236 11.09 2.74 45.50
N PRO A 237 11.42 3.20 46.72
CA PRO A 237 11.02 4.51 47.19
C PRO A 237 11.58 5.61 46.27
N GLY A 238 10.76 6.63 45.96
CA GLY A 238 11.15 7.77 45.12
C GLY A 238 10.92 7.61 43.61
N VAL A 239 10.62 6.42 43.09
CA VAL A 239 10.40 6.23 41.64
C VAL A 239 8.90 6.29 41.30
N LYS A 240 8.47 7.40 40.71
CA LYS A 240 7.08 7.66 40.27
C LYS A 240 6.91 7.32 38.78
N GLY A 241 5.82 6.63 38.42
CA GLY A 241 5.51 6.30 37.02
C GLY A 241 6.04 4.94 36.55
N GLN A 242 6.27 4.79 35.24
CA GLN A 242 6.74 3.54 34.65
C GLN A 242 8.25 3.39 34.89
N PHE A 243 8.68 2.30 35.50
CA PHE A 243 10.10 2.00 35.64
C PHE A 243 10.45 0.72 34.89
N LYS A 244 11.69 0.64 34.39
CA LYS A 244 12.23 -0.56 33.78
C LYS A 244 13.47 -0.98 34.52
N VAL A 245 13.42 -2.17 35.11
CA VAL A 245 14.60 -2.78 35.72
C VAL A 245 15.49 -3.30 34.59
N VAL A 246 16.77 -2.95 34.65
CA VAL A 246 17.79 -3.32 33.68
C VAL A 246 18.87 -4.11 34.41
N ASP A 247 19.18 -5.29 33.89
CA ASP A 247 20.35 -6.07 34.31
C ASP A 247 21.40 -6.07 33.18
N SER A 248 22.64 -6.39 33.54
CA SER A 248 23.79 -6.63 32.67
C SER A 248 23.45 -7.53 31.47
N ARG A 249 22.72 -8.63 31.67
CA ARG A 249 22.28 -9.54 30.60
C ARG A 249 21.34 -8.84 29.62
N LEU A 250 20.32 -8.15 30.13
CA LEU A 250 19.39 -7.38 29.30
C LEU A 250 20.11 -6.31 28.46
N LYS A 251 21.10 -5.64 29.05
CA LYS A 251 21.95 -4.67 28.33
C LYS A 251 22.73 -5.32 27.19
N LYS A 252 23.28 -6.53 27.40
CA LYS A 252 23.98 -7.31 26.36
C LYS A 252 23.02 -7.73 25.25
N ASP A 253 21.85 -8.26 25.59
CA ASP A 253 20.87 -8.76 24.63
C ASP A 253 20.33 -7.63 23.73
N VAL A 254 19.96 -6.49 24.32
CA VAL A 254 19.50 -5.31 23.58
C VAL A 254 20.62 -4.74 22.70
N ARG A 255 21.87 -4.73 23.16
CA ARG A 255 23.03 -4.31 22.36
C ARG A 255 23.23 -5.22 21.14
N ALA A 256 23.13 -6.53 21.33
CA ALA A 256 23.24 -7.50 20.24
C ALA A 256 22.10 -7.35 19.22
N GLN A 257 20.86 -7.16 19.68
CA GLN A 257 19.71 -6.89 18.81
C GLN A 257 19.91 -5.61 17.98
N LYS A 258 20.31 -4.51 18.61
CA LYS A 258 20.60 -3.25 17.89
C LYS A 258 21.67 -3.41 16.83
N ARG A 259 22.75 -4.16 17.11
CA ARG A 259 23.79 -4.46 16.10
C ARG A 259 23.25 -5.27 14.92
N LYS A 260 22.40 -6.27 15.18
CA LYS A 260 21.75 -7.07 14.12
C LYS A 260 20.82 -6.21 13.27
N GLU A 261 20.02 -5.34 13.88
CA GLU A 261 19.13 -4.42 13.17
C GLU A 261 19.91 -3.42 12.29
N GLN A 262 21.00 -2.86 12.81
CA GLN A 262 21.89 -1.99 12.02
C GLN A 262 22.49 -2.75 10.82
N LYS A 263 22.94 -3.99 11.01
CA LYS A 263 23.44 -4.82 9.91
C LYS A 263 22.35 -5.13 8.88
N LYS A 264 21.10 -5.36 9.30
CA LYS A 264 19.97 -5.57 8.40
C LYS A 264 19.63 -4.30 7.61
N LYS A 265 19.64 -3.12 8.25
CA LYS A 265 19.41 -1.83 7.58
C LYS A 265 20.49 -1.50 6.56
N ARG A 266 21.76 -1.82 6.82
CA ARG A 266 22.86 -1.61 5.85
C ARG A 266 22.84 -2.56 4.64
N ARG A 267 22.13 -3.69 4.73
CA ARG A 267 21.99 -4.66 3.64
C ARG A 267 20.72 -4.45 2.80
N LYS A 268 19.83 -3.56 3.25
CA LYS A 268 18.62 -3.16 2.52
C LYS A 268 18.90 -1.82 1.86
#